data_AF-A0A8H2K3L0-F1
#
_entry.id   AF-A0A8H2K3L0-F1
#
_cell.length_a   1.000
_cell.length_b   1.000
_cell.length_c   1.000
_cell.angle_alpha   90.00
_cell.angle_beta   90.00
_cell.angle_gamma   90.00
#
_symmetry.space_group_name_H-M   'P 1'
#
loop_
_entity.id
_entity.type
_entity.pdbx_description
1 polymer ?
#
loop_
_entity_poly.entity_id
_entity_poly.type
_entity_poly.pdbx_seq_one_letter_code
_entity_poly.pdbx_strand_id
1 'polypeptide(L)'
;MNRLLVLTSVSSVMLLAGCTTVSPDPEVTGTVASSAAAGATTIQEVWAKIGCDDDGRLDVSAPNPPVDHTGMCTPYEGGELVFFYQLPSADEAADWLRSGKLEIGARDAVFTDGAVVILATDASSAQKFGELFIPQSSVKQD
;
A
#
# COMPACT_ATOMS: atom_id res chain seq x y z
N MET A 1 19.70 -22.46 62.63
CA MET A 1 18.61 -21.94 63.48
C MET A 1 17.93 -20.82 62.69
N ASN A 2 16.76 -21.08 62.08
CA ASN A 2 15.43 -20.54 62.47
C ASN A 2 15.37 -18.99 62.39
N ARG A 3 14.51 -18.26 61.64
CA ARG A 3 13.12 -18.41 61.11
C ARG A 3 12.95 -17.46 59.91
N LEU A 4 12.31 -17.82 58.78
CA LEU A 4 10.87 -17.77 58.46
C LEU A 4 10.16 -16.41 58.75
N LEU A 5 9.88 -15.63 57.70
CA LEU A 5 8.70 -14.76 57.65
C LEU A 5 8.17 -14.68 56.21
N VAL A 6 6.92 -15.14 56.09
CA VAL A 6 6.10 -15.28 54.89
C VAL A 6 5.37 -13.96 54.63
N LEU A 7 5.38 -13.47 53.39
CA LEU A 7 4.41 -12.50 52.89
C LEU A 7 3.91 -12.99 51.53
N THR A 8 2.79 -13.71 51.59
CA THR A 8 1.94 -14.09 50.47
C THR A 8 1.06 -12.90 50.09
N SER A 9 1.27 -12.31 48.92
CA SER A 9 0.21 -11.59 48.20
C SER A 9 -0.13 -12.40 46.95
N VAL A 10 -1.25 -13.12 47.05
CA VAL A 10 -1.96 -13.79 45.98
C VAL A 10 -2.91 -12.77 45.35
N SER A 11 -2.89 -12.65 44.02
CA SER A 11 -4.07 -12.49 43.16
C SER A 11 -3.60 -12.51 41.69
N SER A 12 -3.73 -13.67 41.04
CA SER A 12 -4.73 -13.94 39.98
C SER A 12 -4.21 -13.51 38.59
N VAL A 13 -3.54 -14.39 37.84
CA VAL A 13 -4.13 -15.38 36.91
C VAL A 13 -5.11 -14.76 35.92
N MET A 14 -4.65 -14.57 34.68
CA MET A 14 -5.29 -15.19 33.52
C MET A 14 -4.22 -15.63 32.52
N LEU A 15 -3.98 -16.95 32.52
CA LEU A 15 -3.50 -17.66 31.34
C LEU A 15 -4.66 -17.71 30.33
N LEU A 16 -4.40 -17.30 29.09
CA LEU A 16 -5.08 -17.84 27.93
C LEU A 16 -4.04 -18.47 27.02
N ALA A 17 -4.13 -19.79 26.93
CA ALA A 17 -3.41 -20.64 26.02
C ALA A 17 -3.89 -20.40 24.58
N GLY A 18 -2.95 -20.46 23.65
CA GLY A 18 -3.21 -20.45 22.22
C GLY A 18 -1.95 -20.80 21.45
N CYS A 19 -1.50 -22.05 21.54
CA CYS A 19 -0.60 -22.63 20.56
C CYS A 19 -1.34 -22.78 19.23
N THR A 20 -0.85 -22.14 18.16
CA THR A 20 -0.84 -22.76 16.83
C THR A 20 0.38 -22.29 16.08
N THR A 21 1.29 -23.24 15.84
CA THR A 21 2.24 -23.27 14.74
C THR A 21 1.57 -22.78 13.46
N VAL A 22 2.08 -21.71 12.86
CA VAL A 22 1.88 -21.44 11.44
C VAL A 22 3.26 -21.26 10.81
N SER A 23 3.48 -22.06 9.77
CA SER A 23 4.65 -22.17 8.90
C SER A 23 5.08 -20.81 8.31
N PRO A 24 6.30 -20.70 7.77
CA PRO A 24 6.67 -19.57 6.92
C PRO A 24 5.89 -19.67 5.59
N ASP A 25 4.72 -19.06 5.54
CA ASP A 25 4.03 -18.75 4.28
C ASP A 25 4.75 -17.53 3.66
N PRO A 26 5.02 -17.52 2.34
CA PRO A 26 5.88 -16.52 1.72
C PRO A 26 5.41 -15.13 2.10
N GLU A 27 6.34 -14.36 2.66
CA GLU A 27 6.22 -12.93 2.81
C GLU A 27 5.82 -12.38 1.43
N VAL A 28 4.53 -12.08 1.26
CA VAL A 28 4.05 -11.26 0.16
C VAL A 28 4.56 -9.87 0.46
N THR A 29 5.83 -9.63 0.12
CA THR A 29 6.49 -8.34 0.28
C THR A 29 6.01 -7.40 -0.83
N GLY A 30 4.70 -7.20 -0.93
CA GLY A 30 4.13 -6.07 -1.67
C GLY A 30 4.59 -4.81 -0.95
N THR A 31 5.58 -4.11 -1.51
CA THR A 31 6.05 -2.85 -0.94
C THR A 31 4.99 -1.79 -1.24
N VAL A 32 4.25 -1.38 -0.20
CA VAL A 32 3.29 -0.28 -0.29
C VAL A 32 4.01 1.01 0.12
N ALA A 33 4.32 1.85 -0.85
CA ALA A 33 4.88 3.17 -0.63
C ALA A 33 3.76 4.23 -0.69
N SER A 34 3.67 5.07 0.35
CA SER A 34 2.57 6.04 0.47
C SER A 34 3.10 7.47 0.48
N SER A 35 2.71 8.25 -0.53
CA SER A 35 2.87 9.70 -0.55
C SER A 35 1.57 10.34 -0.07
N ALA A 36 1.59 10.78 1.19
CA ALA A 36 0.48 11.51 1.80
C ALA A 36 0.44 12.95 1.27
N ALA A 37 0.02 13.13 0.01
CA ALA A 37 -0.46 14.42 -0.46
C ALA A 37 -1.84 14.66 0.17
N ALA A 38 -1.94 15.65 1.07
CA ALA A 38 -3.19 16.07 1.70
C ALA A 38 -4.07 16.78 0.67
N GLY A 39 -4.74 16.01 -0.18
CA GLY A 39 -5.65 16.48 -1.22
C GLY A 39 -6.34 15.30 -1.90
N ALA A 40 -7.54 15.54 -2.45
CA ALA A 40 -8.20 14.59 -3.34
C ALA A 40 -7.48 14.57 -4.70
N THR A 41 -6.25 14.06 -4.73
CA THR A 41 -5.52 13.81 -5.97
C THR A 41 -6.40 12.99 -6.92
N THR A 42 -6.49 13.42 -8.16
CA THR A 42 -7.18 12.69 -9.24
C THR A 42 -6.22 11.86 -10.09
N ILE A 43 -6.72 10.84 -10.80
CA ILE A 43 -5.90 10.02 -11.71
C ILE A 43 -5.18 10.88 -12.76
N GLN A 44 -5.86 11.89 -13.30
CA GLN A 44 -5.30 12.78 -14.32
C GLN A 44 -4.15 13.62 -13.78
N GLU A 45 -4.22 14.07 -12.52
CA GLU A 45 -3.10 14.77 -11.88
C GLU A 45 -1.89 13.84 -11.71
N VAL A 46 -2.11 12.58 -11.33
CA VAL A 46 -1.03 11.59 -11.25
C VAL A 46 -0.43 11.31 -12.63
N TRP A 47 -1.26 11.18 -13.67
CA TRP A 47 -0.80 10.99 -15.04
C TRP A 47 0.04 12.14 -15.55
N ALA A 48 -0.38 13.38 -15.30
CA ALA A 48 0.40 14.57 -15.64
C ALA A 48 1.76 14.59 -14.93
N LYS A 49 1.85 14.09 -13.68
CA LYS A 49 3.12 13.98 -12.93
C LYS A 49 4.10 12.98 -13.57
N ILE A 50 3.59 11.89 -14.16
CA ILE A 50 4.40 10.80 -14.73
C ILE A 50 4.53 10.86 -16.26
N GLY A 51 3.88 11.83 -16.92
CA GLY A 51 3.90 11.99 -18.38
C GLY A 51 3.01 11.00 -19.14
N CYS A 52 1.90 10.55 -18.54
CA CYS A 52 0.93 9.67 -19.21
C CYS A 52 -0.05 10.46 -20.07
N ASP A 53 0.29 10.73 -21.33
CA ASP A 53 -0.59 11.46 -22.25
C ASP A 53 -0.88 10.73 -23.60
N ASP A 54 0.02 9.89 -24.13
CA ASP A 54 -0.19 9.28 -25.47
C ASP A 54 -1.02 7.98 -25.47
N ASP A 55 -1.00 7.20 -24.38
CA ASP A 55 -1.64 5.87 -24.31
C ASP A 55 -2.59 5.69 -23.11
N GLY A 56 -2.81 6.75 -22.32
CA GLY A 56 -3.65 6.71 -21.13
C GLY A 56 -5.14 6.52 -21.47
N ARG A 57 -5.79 5.61 -20.73
CA ARG A 57 -7.24 5.38 -20.83
C ARG A 57 -7.90 5.42 -19.47
N LEU A 58 -8.88 6.30 -19.32
CA LEU A 58 -9.70 6.39 -18.12
C LEU A 58 -11.02 5.65 -18.33
N ASP A 59 -11.36 4.78 -17.39
CA ASP A 59 -12.63 4.09 -17.29
C ASP A 59 -13.41 4.61 -16.07
N VAL A 60 -14.39 5.47 -16.35
CA VAL A 60 -15.31 6.03 -15.35
C VAL A 60 -16.55 5.14 -15.13
N SER A 61 -16.66 4.04 -15.88
CA SER A 61 -17.75 3.05 -15.76
C SER A 61 -17.32 1.83 -14.94
N ALA A 62 -16.17 1.90 -14.28
CA ALA A 62 -15.65 0.84 -13.43
C ALA A 62 -16.72 0.34 -12.44
N PRO A 63 -16.77 -0.98 -12.14
CA PRO A 63 -17.74 -1.55 -11.22
C PRO A 63 -17.62 -0.90 -9.83
N ASN A 64 -18.74 -0.83 -9.11
CA ASN A 64 -18.91 -0.06 -7.87
C ASN A 64 -18.51 -0.82 -6.57
N PRO A 65 -17.23 -1.24 -6.38
CA PRO A 65 -16.43 -1.11 -5.14
C PRO A 65 -16.18 0.35 -4.70
N PRO A 66 -15.42 0.67 -3.63
CA PRO A 66 -15.14 2.06 -3.22
C PRO A 66 -14.20 2.79 -4.21
N VAL A 67 -14.28 2.50 -5.50
CA VAL A 67 -13.46 3.06 -6.57
C VAL A 67 -14.37 3.88 -7.47
N ASP A 68 -14.12 5.17 -7.58
CA ASP A 68 -14.87 6.08 -8.44
C ASP A 68 -14.44 5.95 -9.90
N HIS A 69 -13.12 5.84 -10.13
CA HIS A 69 -12.54 5.78 -11.46
C HIS A 69 -11.40 4.76 -11.51
N THR A 70 -11.28 4.05 -12.61
CA THR A 70 -10.10 3.23 -12.92
C THR A 70 -9.40 3.80 -14.14
N GLY A 71 -8.10 3.68 -14.22
CA GLY A 71 -7.32 4.11 -15.36
C GLY A 71 -6.17 3.15 -15.64
N MET A 72 -5.65 3.18 -16.86
CA MET A 72 -4.44 2.48 -17.23
C MET A 72 -3.60 3.36 -18.16
N CYS A 73 -2.29 3.29 -18.04
CA CYS A 73 -1.41 3.99 -18.97
C CYS A 73 -0.01 3.36 -19.02
N THR A 74 0.71 3.58 -20.12
CA THR A 74 2.12 3.23 -20.28
C THR A 74 2.96 4.51 -20.15
N PRO A 75 3.53 4.80 -18.97
CA PRO A 75 4.15 6.10 -18.66
C PRO A 75 5.46 6.38 -19.40
N TYR A 76 6.08 5.38 -20.02
CA TYR A 76 7.31 5.56 -20.79
C TYR A 76 7.47 4.47 -21.84
N GLU A 77 8.23 4.78 -22.89
CA GLU A 77 8.54 3.84 -23.98
C GLU A 77 9.25 2.59 -23.43
N GLY A 78 8.70 1.41 -23.74
CA GLY A 78 9.22 0.13 -23.28
C GLY A 78 8.83 -0.26 -21.84
N GLY A 79 8.02 0.54 -21.15
CA GLY A 79 7.39 0.16 -19.88
C GLY A 79 6.17 -0.76 -20.07
N GLU A 80 5.78 -1.47 -19.01
CA GLU A 80 4.53 -2.21 -19.01
C GLU A 80 3.34 -1.32 -18.59
N LEU A 81 2.14 -1.90 -18.67
CA LEU A 81 0.90 -1.22 -18.34
C LEU A 81 0.83 -0.98 -16.83
N VAL A 82 0.61 0.27 -16.43
CA VAL A 82 0.37 0.65 -15.05
C VAL A 82 -1.12 0.89 -14.84
N PHE A 83 -1.68 0.35 -13.77
CA PHE A 83 -3.09 0.51 -13.42
C PHE A 83 -3.25 1.54 -12.31
N PHE A 84 -4.33 2.32 -12.39
CA PHE A 84 -4.65 3.41 -11.47
C PHE A 84 -6.07 3.23 -10.97
N TYR A 85 -6.28 3.39 -9.67
CA TYR A 85 -7.59 3.32 -9.04
C TYR A 85 -7.81 4.58 -8.20
N GLN A 86 -8.85 5.34 -8.50
CA GLN A 86 -9.24 6.51 -7.73
C GLN A 86 -10.34 6.11 -6.76
N LEU A 87 -10.10 6.29 -5.47
CA LEU A 87 -11.11 6.13 -4.43
C LEU A 87 -11.71 7.50 -4.07
N PRO A 88 -12.85 7.55 -3.36
CA PRO A 88 -13.46 8.83 -3.00
C PRO A 88 -12.59 9.65 -2.04
N SER A 89 -11.69 9.00 -1.30
CA SER A 89 -10.76 9.65 -0.37
C SER A 89 -9.45 8.89 -0.17
N ALA A 90 -8.43 9.59 0.33
CA ALA A 90 -7.14 9.01 0.68
C ALA A 90 -7.23 7.98 1.82
N ASP A 91 -8.12 8.21 2.79
CA ASP A 91 -8.39 7.26 3.88
C ASP A 91 -8.99 5.96 3.32
N GLU A 92 -9.93 6.06 2.38
CA GLU A 92 -10.50 4.90 1.70
C GLU A 92 -9.46 4.16 0.85
N ALA A 93 -8.56 4.87 0.17
CA ALA A 93 -7.43 4.26 -0.54
C ALA A 93 -6.59 3.40 0.40
N ALA A 94 -6.24 3.93 1.57
CA ALA A 94 -5.48 3.20 2.57
C ALA A 94 -6.25 1.99 3.14
N ASP A 95 -7.55 2.15 3.45
CA ASP A 95 -8.39 1.05 3.96
C ASP A 95 -8.63 -0.03 2.91
N TRP A 96 -8.81 0.34 1.64
CA TRP A 96 -8.97 -0.60 0.55
C TRP A 96 -7.72 -1.45 0.36
N LEU A 97 -6.52 -0.85 0.42
CA LEU A 97 -5.26 -1.60 0.37
C LEU A 97 -5.11 -2.57 1.56
N ARG A 98 -5.44 -2.14 2.77
CA ARG A 98 -5.42 -3.00 3.96
C ARG A 98 -6.44 -4.14 3.90
N SER A 99 -7.54 -3.95 3.17
CA SER A 99 -8.59 -4.95 3.05
C SER A 99 -8.21 -6.15 2.18
N GLY A 100 -7.10 -6.08 1.43
CA GLY A 100 -6.65 -7.16 0.55
C GLY A 100 -7.58 -7.38 -0.66
N LYS A 101 -8.42 -6.40 -0.99
CA LYS A 101 -9.35 -6.46 -2.13
C LYS A 101 -8.69 -6.17 -3.47
N LEU A 102 -7.50 -5.59 -3.46
CA LEU A 102 -6.65 -5.44 -4.64
C LEU A 102 -5.76 -6.68 -4.73
N GLU A 103 -5.86 -7.42 -5.84
CA GLU A 103 -4.95 -8.52 -6.13
C GLU A 103 -3.58 -7.94 -6.52
N ILE A 104 -2.56 -8.21 -5.70
CA ILE A 104 -1.18 -7.75 -5.92
C ILE A 104 -0.35 -9.00 -6.18
N GLY A 105 0.17 -9.13 -7.40
CA GLY A 105 1.08 -10.19 -7.80
C GLY A 105 2.47 -10.05 -7.17
N ALA A 106 3.24 -11.13 -7.19
CA ALA A 106 4.58 -11.18 -6.57
C ALA A 106 5.62 -10.23 -7.18
N ARG A 107 5.34 -9.65 -8.36
CA ARG A 107 6.22 -8.69 -9.05
C ARG A 107 5.64 -7.29 -9.07
N ASP A 108 4.46 -7.12 -8.49
CA ASP A 108 3.74 -5.88 -8.54
C ASP A 108 4.19 -4.98 -7.39
N ALA A 109 4.17 -3.68 -7.64
CA ALA A 109 4.39 -2.66 -6.62
C ALA A 109 3.20 -1.73 -6.55
N VAL A 110 2.81 -1.38 -5.33
CA VAL A 110 1.66 -0.50 -5.09
C VAL A 110 2.13 0.80 -4.47
N PHE A 111 1.74 1.89 -5.09
CA PHE A 111 1.99 3.25 -4.62
C PHE A 111 0.67 3.95 -4.36
N THR A 112 0.70 4.98 -3.52
CA THR A 112 -0.47 5.86 -3.28
C THR A 112 -0.06 7.32 -3.37
N ASP A 113 -0.89 8.13 -4.02
CA ASP A 113 -0.80 9.59 -4.03
C ASP A 113 -2.21 10.14 -3.74
N GLY A 114 -2.44 10.52 -2.48
CA GLY A 114 -3.78 10.91 -2.03
C GLY A 114 -4.79 9.76 -2.17
N ALA A 115 -5.86 9.98 -2.93
CA ALA A 115 -6.93 9.00 -3.18
C ALA A 115 -6.64 8.04 -4.35
N VAL A 116 -5.51 8.22 -5.04
CA VAL A 116 -5.12 7.36 -6.16
C VAL A 116 -4.18 6.26 -5.70
N VAL A 117 -4.57 5.02 -5.99
CA VAL A 117 -3.73 3.82 -5.88
C VAL A 117 -3.14 3.52 -7.24
N ILE A 118 -1.85 3.23 -7.28
CA ILE A 118 -1.08 2.99 -8.49
C ILE A 118 -0.47 1.60 -8.40
N LEU A 119 -0.81 0.72 -9.32
CA LEU A 119 -0.31 -0.65 -9.41
C LEU A 119 0.63 -0.75 -10.62
N ALA A 120 1.92 -0.83 -10.35
CA ALA A 120 2.94 -1.12 -11.33
C ALA A 120 3.15 -2.64 -11.41
N THR A 121 2.92 -3.25 -12.57
CA THR A 121 3.02 -4.71 -12.75
C THR A 121 4.41 -5.19 -13.17
N ASP A 122 5.36 -4.27 -13.31
CA ASP A 122 6.73 -4.56 -13.70
C ASP A 122 7.75 -3.85 -12.80
N ALA A 123 8.94 -4.45 -12.69
CA ALA A 123 10.00 -3.98 -11.81
C ALA A 123 10.59 -2.62 -12.22
N SER A 124 10.60 -2.31 -13.53
CA SER A 124 11.13 -1.03 -14.03
C SER A 124 10.20 0.12 -13.67
N SER A 125 8.89 -0.09 -13.81
CA SER A 125 7.87 0.88 -13.38
C SER A 125 7.88 1.05 -11.87
N ALA A 126 7.94 -0.07 -11.13
CA ALA A 126 8.05 -0.04 -9.68
C ALA A 126 9.26 0.78 -9.19
N GLN A 127 10.43 0.59 -9.82
CA GLN A 127 11.65 1.28 -9.42
C GLN A 127 11.55 2.79 -9.67
N LYS A 128 11.09 3.20 -10.86
CA LYS A 128 10.85 4.62 -11.18
C LYS A 128 9.81 5.25 -10.25
N PHE A 129 8.74 4.53 -9.95
CA PHE A 129 7.64 5.05 -9.14
C PHE A 129 8.04 5.13 -7.66
N GLY A 130 8.95 4.26 -7.21
CA GLY A 130 9.60 4.38 -5.90
C GLY A 130 10.33 5.71 -5.71
N GLU A 131 10.94 6.28 -6.75
CA GLU A 131 11.60 7.59 -6.67
C GLU A 131 10.59 8.75 -6.58
N LEU A 132 9.40 8.58 -7.16
CA LEU A 132 8.38 9.60 -7.29
C LEU A 132 7.38 9.62 -6.13
N PHE A 133 7.05 8.46 -5.58
CA PHE A 133 5.96 8.27 -4.62
C PHE A 133 6.41 7.74 -3.24
N ILE A 134 7.71 7.54 -3.00
CA ILE A 134 8.24 7.37 -1.64
C ILE A 134 8.55 8.77 -1.06
N PRO A 135 8.05 9.13 0.13
CA PRO A 135 8.50 10.34 0.81
C PRO A 135 10.00 10.22 1.02
N GLN A 136 10.77 11.20 0.52
CA GLN A 136 12.21 11.33 0.70
C GLN A 136 12.57 11.51 2.20
N SER A 137 12.37 10.46 3.00
CA SER A 137 12.62 10.43 4.44
C SER A 137 13.64 9.35 4.75
N SER A 138 14.75 9.30 4.00
CA SER A 138 15.93 8.51 4.37
C SER A 138 17.26 9.01 3.78
N VAL A 139 17.32 10.20 3.16
CA VAL A 139 18.61 10.89 3.02
C VAL A 139 18.89 11.55 4.36
N LYS A 140 19.46 10.77 5.29
CA LYS A 140 20.18 11.32 6.43
C LYS A 140 21.38 12.08 5.83
N GLN A 141 21.22 13.38 5.62
CA GLN A 141 22.36 14.27 5.39
C GLN A 141 23.22 14.20 6.66
N ASP A 142 24.47 13.81 6.44
CA ASP A 142 25.56 13.78 7.41
C ASP A 142 25.79 15.15 8.06
#